data_AF-A0A392NWY9-F1
#
_entry.id   AF-A0A392NWY9-F1
#
_cell.length_a   1.000
_cell.length_b   1.000
_cell.length_c   1.000
_cell.angle_alpha   90.00
_cell.angle_beta   90.00
_cell.angle_gamma   90.00
#
_symmetry.space_group_name_H-M   'P 1'
#
loop_
_entity.id
_entity.type
_entity.pdbx_description
1 polymer ?
#
loop_
_entity_poly.entity_id
_entity_poly.type
_entity_poly.pdbx_seq_one_letter_code
_entity_poly.pdbx_strand_id
1 'polypeptide(L)'
;MKKCPPGTILEQKSDITDSCSQMILQLHDVYDPNKINVRIKIVSGSPCGSVAAEAKKGQASWVVLDKHLKPEEKKCMEELQCNIVVMKRAQPKVLRLNLIGPQKKEVEEAGTSPSVQDDMLEKHTKNKIDSLVDSIKGPNVTPTSSPELGTPFTVTTEA
;
A
#
# COMPACT_ATOMS: atom_id res chain seq x y z
N MET A 1 23.32 1.71 -33.13
CA MET A 1 22.71 0.59 -32.40
C MET A 1 23.56 -0.67 -32.61
N LYS A 2 24.19 -1.20 -31.56
CA LYS A 2 24.84 -2.52 -31.61
C LYS A 2 23.78 -3.58 -31.33
N LYS A 3 23.44 -4.41 -32.31
CA LYS A 3 22.60 -5.60 -32.11
C LYS A 3 23.48 -6.74 -31.61
N CYS A 4 23.22 -7.24 -30.41
CA CYS A 4 23.86 -8.44 -29.88
C CYS A 4 23.27 -9.70 -30.51
N PRO A 5 24.04 -10.80 -30.66
CA PRO A 5 23.56 -12.06 -31.23
C PRO A 5 22.39 -12.65 -30.44
N PRO A 6 21.43 -13.34 -31.09
CA PRO A 6 20.25 -13.93 -30.45
C PRO A 6 20.56 -14.95 -29.34
N GLY A 7 21.68 -15.68 -29.45
CA GLY A 7 22.11 -16.67 -28.45
C GLY A 7 22.50 -16.06 -27.10
N THR A 8 23.18 -14.92 -27.13
CA THR A 8 23.71 -14.23 -25.93
C THR A 8 22.64 -13.70 -24.99
N ILE A 9 21.47 -13.29 -25.50
CA ILE A 9 20.41 -12.67 -24.68
C ILE A 9 19.63 -13.74 -23.90
N LEU A 10 19.41 -14.91 -24.51
CA LEU A 10 18.70 -16.01 -23.85
C LEU A 10 19.56 -16.64 -22.75
N GLU A 11 20.86 -16.84 -23.02
CA GLU A 11 21.83 -17.35 -22.05
C GLU A 11 21.96 -16.39 -20.85
N GLN A 12 22.16 -15.09 -21.12
CA GLN A 12 22.21 -14.05 -20.09
C GLN A 12 20.94 -13.99 -19.23
N LYS A 13 19.77 -14.25 -19.81
CA LYS A 13 18.51 -14.32 -19.06
C LYS A 13 18.41 -15.57 -18.19
N SER A 14 18.94 -16.70 -18.65
CA SER A 14 19.05 -17.93 -17.85
C SER A 14 19.94 -17.67 -16.63
N ASP A 15 21.13 -17.10 -16.85
CA ASP A 15 22.12 -16.86 -15.80
C ASP A 15 21.59 -15.97 -14.67
N ILE A 16 20.85 -14.90 -15.01
CA ILE A 16 20.22 -14.02 -14.02
C ILE A 16 19.15 -14.80 -13.23
N THR A 17 18.37 -15.64 -13.91
CA THR A 17 17.33 -16.46 -13.27
C THR A 17 17.93 -17.46 -12.30
N ASP A 18 19.00 -18.13 -12.72
CA ASP A 18 19.69 -19.11 -11.90
C ASP A 18 20.36 -18.45 -10.70
N SER A 19 21.01 -17.29 -10.90
CA SER A 19 21.61 -16.50 -9.82
C SER A 19 20.56 -16.01 -8.81
N CYS A 20 19.44 -15.46 -9.28
CA CYS A 20 18.34 -15.04 -8.39
C CYS A 20 17.74 -16.23 -7.63
N SER A 21 17.63 -17.40 -8.27
CA SER A 21 17.14 -18.62 -7.65
C SER A 21 18.12 -19.14 -6.59
N GLN A 22 19.42 -19.10 -6.85
CA GLN A 22 20.42 -19.48 -5.85
C GLN A 22 20.39 -18.55 -4.62
N MET A 23 20.22 -17.23 -4.82
CA MET A 23 20.10 -16.30 -3.70
C MET A 23 18.88 -16.57 -2.82
N ILE A 24 17.73 -16.95 -3.40
CA ILE A 24 16.55 -17.27 -2.59
C ILE A 24 16.71 -18.58 -1.83
N LEU A 25 17.38 -19.57 -2.45
CA LEU A 25 17.68 -20.84 -1.82
C LEU A 25 18.53 -20.65 -0.56
N GLN A 26 19.49 -19.72 -0.60
CA GLN A 26 20.30 -19.35 0.58
C GLN A 26 19.49 -18.74 1.73
N LEU A 27 18.28 -18.24 1.47
CA LEU A 27 17.41 -17.70 2.51
C LEU A 27 16.54 -18.77 3.19
N HIS A 28 16.51 -20.02 2.71
CA HIS A 28 15.69 -21.10 3.30
C HIS A 28 16.04 -21.40 4.76
N ASP A 29 17.26 -21.13 5.21
CA ASP A 29 17.64 -21.33 6.62
C ASP A 29 17.06 -20.26 7.56
N VAL A 30 16.52 -19.16 7.00
CA VAL A 30 16.01 -18.01 7.76
C VAL A 30 14.49 -18.07 7.92
N TYR A 31 13.78 -18.87 7.12
CA TYR A 31 12.33 -19.02 7.19
C TYR A 31 11.87 -20.46 7.08
N ASP A 32 10.70 -20.78 7.63
CA ASP A 32 10.09 -22.10 7.50
C ASP A 32 9.40 -22.22 6.11
N PRO A 33 9.90 -23.05 5.18
CA PRO A 33 9.35 -23.16 3.84
C PRO A 33 7.92 -23.74 3.82
N ASN A 34 7.46 -24.37 4.91
CA ASN A 34 6.09 -24.86 5.02
C ASN A 34 5.10 -23.75 5.42
N LYS A 35 5.60 -22.63 5.95
CA LYS A 35 4.78 -21.48 6.39
C LYS A 35 4.87 -20.30 5.44
N ILE A 36 5.96 -20.19 4.67
CA ILE A 36 6.20 -19.08 3.75
C ILE A 36 6.39 -19.63 2.34
N ASN A 37 5.46 -19.27 1.46
CA ASN A 37 5.62 -19.51 0.03
C ASN A 37 6.42 -18.38 -0.62
N VAL A 38 7.42 -18.74 -1.41
CA VAL A 38 8.31 -17.78 -2.07
C VAL A 38 8.23 -17.91 -3.58
N ARG A 39 8.17 -16.78 -4.28
CA ARG A 39 8.14 -16.70 -5.75
C ARG A 39 9.09 -15.63 -6.24
N ILE A 40 9.96 -15.99 -7.17
CA ILE A 40 10.85 -15.06 -7.85
C ILE A 40 10.20 -14.62 -9.16
N LYS A 41 10.32 -13.32 -9.48
CA LYS A 41 9.93 -12.79 -10.77
C LYS A 41 10.97 -11.79 -11.27
N ILE A 42 11.40 -11.98 -12.52
CA ILE A 42 12.31 -11.07 -13.21
C ILE A 42 11.49 -10.21 -14.16
N VAL A 43 11.66 -8.89 -14.03
CA VAL A 43 10.98 -7.88 -14.84
C VAL A 43 12.01 -6.89 -15.37
N SER A 44 11.67 -6.18 -16.45
CA SER A 44 12.50 -5.08 -16.93
C SER A 44 12.55 -3.96 -15.89
N GLY A 45 13.75 -3.47 -15.56
CA GLY A 45 13.92 -2.33 -14.65
C GLY A 45 13.70 -0.95 -15.29
N SER A 46 13.46 -0.90 -16.61
CA SER A 46 13.18 0.33 -17.34
C SER A 46 11.95 0.15 -18.26
N PRO A 47 11.05 1.14 -18.33
CA PRO A 47 11.01 2.36 -17.51
C PRO A 47 10.65 2.05 -16.05
N CYS A 48 10.83 3.03 -15.16
CA CYS A 48 10.46 2.88 -13.75
C CYS A 48 8.94 2.65 -13.59
N GLY A 49 8.54 1.86 -12.60
CA GLY A 49 7.15 1.52 -12.30
C GLY A 49 6.82 0.03 -12.43
N SER A 50 7.78 -0.78 -12.87
CA SER A 50 7.61 -2.23 -12.95
C SER A 50 7.26 -2.86 -11.60
N VAL A 51 7.83 -2.33 -10.50
CA VAL A 51 7.53 -2.84 -9.15
C VAL A 51 6.11 -2.47 -8.73
N ALA A 52 5.69 -1.24 -9.00
CA ALA A 52 4.33 -0.78 -8.71
C ALA A 52 3.28 -1.59 -9.50
N ALA A 53 3.53 -1.85 -10.79
CA ALA A 53 2.64 -2.65 -11.61
C ALA A 53 2.51 -4.10 -11.07
N GLU A 54 3.62 -4.72 -10.69
CA GLU A 54 3.58 -6.09 -10.14
C GLU A 54 2.91 -6.14 -8.76
N ALA A 55 3.23 -5.20 -7.87
CA ALA A 55 2.62 -5.11 -6.55
C ALA A 55 1.11 -4.88 -6.63
N LYS A 56 0.66 -4.02 -7.55
CA LYS A 56 -0.77 -3.78 -7.80
C LYS A 56 -1.45 -5.04 -8.34
N LYS A 57 -0.82 -5.74 -9.30
CA LYS A 57 -1.35 -6.99 -9.86
C LYS A 57 -1.49 -8.08 -8.78
N GLY A 58 -0.50 -8.19 -7.89
CA GLY A 58 -0.51 -9.13 -6.77
C GLY A 58 -1.33 -8.69 -5.57
N GLN A 59 -1.97 -7.50 -5.61
CA GLN A 59 -2.66 -6.88 -4.47
C GLN A 59 -1.81 -6.90 -3.19
N ALA A 60 -0.52 -6.58 -3.32
CA ALA A 60 0.43 -6.67 -2.22
C ALA A 60 0.07 -5.73 -1.08
N SER A 61 0.01 -6.25 0.15
CA SER A 61 -0.20 -5.43 1.35
C SER A 61 1.06 -4.70 1.81
N TRP A 62 2.23 -5.22 1.42
CA TRP A 62 3.55 -4.66 1.76
C TRP A 62 4.45 -4.67 0.53
N VAL A 63 5.16 -3.56 0.35
CA VAL A 63 6.26 -3.42 -0.61
C VAL A 63 7.51 -3.00 0.14
N VAL A 64 8.55 -3.82 0.05
CA VAL A 64 9.87 -3.54 0.62
C VAL A 64 10.85 -3.36 -0.53
N LEU A 65 11.40 -2.15 -0.65
CA LEU A 65 12.35 -1.79 -1.69
C LEU A 65 13.78 -1.82 -1.16
N ASP A 66 14.72 -2.35 -1.93
CA ASP A 66 16.14 -2.21 -1.63
C ASP A 66 16.63 -0.75 -1.85
N LYS A 67 17.77 -0.40 -1.23
CA LYS A 67 18.41 0.93 -1.34
C LYS A 67 18.71 1.35 -2.78
N HIS A 68 18.85 0.40 -3.71
CA HIS A 68 19.14 0.68 -5.12
C HIS A 68 17.88 0.89 -5.97
N LEU A 69 16.68 0.63 -5.43
CA LEU A 69 15.41 0.83 -6.13
C LEU A 69 14.78 2.20 -5.89
N LYS A 70 15.60 3.23 -5.62
CA LYS A 70 15.12 4.62 -5.46
C LYS A 70 14.26 5.13 -6.63
N PRO A 71 14.52 4.79 -7.91
CA PRO A 71 13.66 5.22 -9.00
C PRO A 71 12.21 4.71 -8.91
N GLU A 72 12.00 3.55 -8.25
CA GLU A 72 10.68 2.95 -8.07
C GLU A 72 9.89 3.59 -6.92
N GLU A 73 10.58 4.23 -5.97
CA GLU A 73 9.99 4.82 -4.77
C GLU A 73 8.83 5.76 -5.11
N LYS A 74 9.08 6.70 -6.04
CA LYS A 74 8.07 7.68 -6.48
C LYS A 74 6.86 6.99 -7.10
N LYS A 75 7.09 6.04 -8.01
CA LYS A 75 6.02 5.30 -8.70
C LYS A 75 5.19 4.44 -7.75
N CYS A 76 5.84 3.78 -6.80
CA CYS A 76 5.15 2.99 -5.78
C CYS A 76 4.26 3.89 -4.90
N MET A 77 4.76 5.06 -4.48
CA MET A 77 3.99 5.99 -3.65
C MET A 77 2.79 6.61 -4.38
N GLU A 78 2.91 6.87 -5.68
CA GLU A 78 1.85 7.41 -6.53
C GLU A 78 0.77 6.37 -6.86
N GLU A 79 1.17 5.14 -7.20
CA GLU A 79 0.27 4.16 -7.81
C GLU A 79 -0.30 3.12 -6.85
N LEU A 80 0.33 2.91 -5.68
CA LEU A 80 -0.06 1.88 -4.70
C LEU A 80 -0.76 2.49 -3.50
N GLN A 81 -1.66 1.71 -2.89
CA GLN A 81 -2.38 2.05 -1.66
C GLN A 81 -2.02 1.10 -0.52
N CYS A 82 -0.81 0.55 -0.50
CA CYS A 82 -0.33 -0.39 0.51
C CYS A 82 0.82 0.19 1.35
N ASN A 83 1.34 -0.62 2.27
CA ASN A 83 2.48 -0.25 3.10
C ASN A 83 3.77 -0.28 2.26
N ILE A 84 4.58 0.78 2.34
CA ILE A 84 5.81 0.90 1.55
C ILE A 84 6.98 1.26 2.47
N VAL A 85 8.04 0.47 2.37
CA VAL A 85 9.29 0.63 3.13
C VAL A 85 10.48 0.56 2.18
N VAL A 86 11.50 1.39 2.42
CA VAL A 86 12.80 1.32 1.74
C VAL A 86 13.86 0.87 2.73
N MET A 87 14.63 -0.14 2.39
CA MET A 87 15.76 -0.62 3.17
C MET A 87 16.99 0.23 2.87
N LYS A 88 17.58 0.84 3.91
CA LYS A 88 18.89 1.50 3.87
C LYS A 88 19.91 0.62 4.59
N ARG A 89 20.48 -0.35 3.88
CA ARG A 89 21.29 -1.43 4.50
C ARG A 89 20.44 -2.15 5.56
N ALA A 90 20.87 -2.17 6.82
CA ALA A 90 20.13 -2.77 7.93
C ALA A 90 19.02 -1.88 8.52
N GLN A 91 18.85 -0.64 8.03
CA GLN A 91 17.88 0.30 8.58
C GLN A 91 16.66 0.45 7.67
N PRO A 92 15.45 0.03 8.10
CA PRO A 92 14.23 0.30 7.35
C PRO A 92 13.83 1.77 7.46
N LYS A 93 13.39 2.37 6.35
CA LYS A 93 12.72 3.68 6.30
C LYS A 93 11.29 3.48 5.80
N VAL A 94 10.32 3.69 6.67
CA VAL A 94 8.89 3.66 6.31
C VAL A 94 8.55 4.91 5.49
N LEU A 95 7.86 4.73 4.36
CA LEU A 95 7.40 5.82 3.50
C LEU A 95 5.90 6.05 3.63
N ARG A 96 5.13 4.97 3.65
CA ARG A 96 3.68 4.97 3.87
C ARG A 96 3.29 3.76 4.70
N LEU A 97 2.41 3.97 5.67
CA LEU A 97 1.81 2.91 6.46
C LEU A 97 0.30 3.11 6.48
N ASN A 98 -0.42 2.19 5.85
CA ASN A 98 -1.86 2.09 5.82
C ASN A 98 -2.27 0.98 6.80
N LEU A 99 -2.44 1.35 8.08
CA LEU A 99 -2.93 0.44 9.13
C LEU A 99 -4.46 0.27 9.13
N ILE A 100 -5.12 0.75 8.07
CA ILE A 100 -6.55 0.54 7.91
C ILE A 100 -6.75 -0.96 7.70
N GLY A 101 -7.46 -1.60 8.63
CA GLY A 101 -7.72 -3.04 8.60
C GLY A 101 -8.31 -3.48 7.26
N PRO A 102 -8.24 -4.78 6.92
CA PRO A 102 -8.67 -5.27 5.62
C PRO A 102 -10.07 -4.74 5.31
N GLN A 103 -10.15 -3.87 4.30
CA GLN A 103 -11.41 -3.40 3.77
C GLN A 103 -12.14 -4.65 3.31
N LYS A 104 -13.18 -5.06 4.04
CA LYS A 104 -14.09 -6.09 3.56
C LYS A 104 -14.60 -5.56 2.23
N LYS A 105 -14.14 -6.15 1.12
CA LYS A 105 -14.76 -5.94 -0.18
C LYS A 105 -16.16 -6.53 -0.02
N GLU A 106 -17.14 -5.70 0.31
CA GLU A 106 -18.52 -6.03 0.00
C GLU A 106 -18.56 -6.19 -1.52
N VAL A 107 -18.70 -7.43 -1.94
CA VAL A 107 -19.13 -7.76 -3.27
C VAL A 107 -20.57 -7.26 -3.35
N GLU A 108 -20.78 -6.05 -3.86
CA GLU A 108 -22.06 -5.68 -4.45
C GLU A 108 -22.25 -6.58 -5.67
N GLU A 109 -22.94 -7.70 -5.47
CA GLU A 109 -23.61 -8.42 -6.54
C GLU A 109 -25.08 -8.02 -6.51
N ALA A 110 -25.41 -7.00 -7.32
CA ALA A 110 -26.77 -6.78 -7.76
C ALA A 110 -27.21 -8.00 -8.60
N GLY A 111 -28.20 -8.78 -8.14
CA GLY A 111 -28.68 -9.91 -8.92
C GLY A 111 -29.72 -10.81 -8.26
N THR A 112 -30.96 -10.32 -8.20
CA THR A 112 -32.21 -11.10 -8.33
C THR A 112 -32.58 -12.08 -7.20
N SER A 113 -33.58 -11.67 -6.43
CA SER A 113 -34.35 -12.50 -5.49
C SER A 113 -35.08 -13.67 -6.18
N PRO A 114 -35.06 -14.90 -5.64
CA PRO A 114 -36.09 -15.89 -5.92
C PRO A 114 -37.30 -15.63 -5.01
N SER A 115 -38.42 -15.28 -5.65
CA SER A 115 -39.76 -15.22 -5.08
C SER A 115 -40.18 -16.59 -4.52
N VAL A 116 -40.51 -16.65 -3.24
CA VAL A 116 -41.36 -17.71 -2.66
C VAL A 116 -42.67 -17.06 -2.24
N GLN A 117 -43.75 -17.45 -2.92
CA GLN A 117 -45.14 -17.26 -2.48
C GLN A 117 -45.63 -18.63 -2.00
N ASP A 118 -46.11 -18.72 -0.76
CA ASP A 118 -47.36 -19.44 -0.44
C ASP A 118 -47.85 -19.07 0.99
N ASP A 119 -49.14 -19.30 1.23
CA ASP A 119 -50.11 -18.52 2.00
C ASP A 119 -50.10 -18.50 3.56
N MET A 120 -50.74 -17.43 4.07
CA MET A 120 -51.56 -17.26 5.30
C MET A 120 -50.99 -17.59 6.70
N LEU A 121 -50.97 -16.59 7.60
CA LEU A 121 -51.95 -16.40 8.71
C LEU A 121 -51.52 -15.25 9.65
N GLU A 122 -52.52 -14.50 10.11
CA GLU A 122 -52.54 -13.25 10.87
C GLU A 122 -51.64 -13.13 12.13
N LYS A 123 -51.23 -11.90 12.49
CA LYS A 123 -51.87 -11.05 13.53
C LYS A 123 -51.01 -9.83 13.94
N HIS A 124 -51.57 -8.63 13.78
CA HIS A 124 -51.40 -7.34 14.50
C HIS A 124 -50.05 -7.04 15.21
N THR A 125 -49.39 -5.90 14.99
CA THR A 125 -49.81 -4.59 15.54
C THR A 125 -49.07 -3.41 14.88
N LYS A 126 -49.87 -2.39 14.55
CA LYS A 126 -49.60 -1.02 14.10
C LYS A 126 -48.60 -0.31 15.06
N ASN A 127 -47.60 0.45 14.59
CA ASN A 127 -47.73 1.90 14.43
C ASN A 127 -46.52 2.49 13.66
N LYS A 128 -46.87 3.24 12.61
CA LYS A 128 -46.06 4.18 11.83
C LYS A 128 -45.78 5.44 12.67
N ILE A 129 -44.67 6.14 12.42
CA ILE A 129 -44.63 7.58 12.06
C ILE A 129 -43.17 8.00 11.82
N ASP A 130 -42.94 8.44 10.57
CA ASP A 130 -41.87 9.32 10.11
C ASP A 130 -41.80 10.63 10.92
N SER A 131 -40.60 11.07 11.31
CA SER A 131 -40.23 12.49 11.42
C SER A 131 -38.71 12.53 11.65
N LEU A 132 -37.87 12.83 10.66
CA LEU A 132 -37.59 14.16 10.13
C LEU A 132 -37.22 15.18 11.24
N VAL A 133 -35.91 15.47 11.25
CA VAL A 133 -35.20 16.74 11.52
C VAL A 133 -35.16 17.37 12.92
N ASP A 134 -33.93 17.86 13.19
CA ASP A 134 -33.56 19.05 13.98
C ASP A 134 -33.51 18.97 15.50
N SER A 135 -32.33 18.62 16.01
CA SER A 135 -31.53 19.39 16.99
C SER A 135 -30.32 18.52 17.35
N ILE A 136 -29.08 18.96 17.24
CA ILE A 136 -28.48 19.95 18.14
C ILE A 136 -27.39 20.72 17.40
N LYS A 137 -27.55 22.04 17.43
CA LYS A 137 -26.65 23.10 16.97
C LYS A 137 -25.69 23.46 18.10
N GLY A 138 -24.40 23.59 17.78
CA GLY A 138 -23.45 24.44 18.52
C GLY A 138 -22.00 23.92 18.55
N PRO A 139 -20.99 24.80 18.71
CA PRO A 139 -20.82 26.09 18.02
C PRO A 139 -19.45 26.21 17.33
N ASN A 140 -19.44 27.02 16.26
CA ASN A 140 -18.26 27.57 15.58
C ASN A 140 -17.44 28.46 16.52
N VAL A 141 -16.16 28.14 16.76
CA VAL A 141 -15.16 29.11 17.26
C VAL A 141 -13.76 28.80 16.71
N THR A 142 -13.23 29.77 15.98
CA THR A 142 -11.82 29.95 15.61
C THR A 142 -11.06 30.60 16.76
N PRO A 143 -9.85 30.16 17.13
CA PRO A 143 -8.95 31.00 17.91
C PRO A 143 -7.99 31.77 16.96
N THR A 144 -8.33 33.03 16.72
CA THR A 144 -7.37 34.15 16.52
C THR A 144 -6.77 34.46 17.90
N SER A 145 -5.59 34.99 18.15
CA SER A 145 -4.52 35.67 17.42
C SER A 145 -3.29 35.75 18.36
N SER A 146 -2.10 36.05 17.80
CA SER A 146 -0.83 36.28 18.51
C SER A 146 -0.86 37.47 19.49
N PRO A 147 0.14 37.56 20.38
CA PRO A 147 0.94 38.78 20.44
C PRO A 147 2.46 38.54 20.41
N GLU A 148 3.15 39.44 19.71
CA GLU A 148 4.60 39.62 19.72
C GLU A 148 5.03 40.29 21.04
N LEU A 149 6.11 39.80 21.66
CA LEU A 149 6.89 40.53 22.64
C LEU A 149 8.38 40.35 22.31
N GLY A 150 8.98 41.43 21.82
CA GLY A 150 10.42 41.51 21.58
C GLY A 150 11.23 41.90 22.81
N THR A 151 12.55 41.80 22.65
CA THR A 151 13.71 42.47 23.29
C THR A 151 14.79 41.48 23.75
N PRO A 152 16.06 41.90 23.92
CA PRO A 152 16.97 42.51 22.94
C PRO A 152 18.29 41.70 22.82
N PHE A 153 19.11 42.08 21.85
CA PHE A 153 20.44 41.51 21.58
C PHE A 153 21.38 41.56 22.80
N THR A 154 22.15 40.50 23.01
CA THR A 154 23.42 40.58 23.74
C THR A 154 24.53 40.01 22.87
N VAL A 155 25.36 40.92 22.37
CA VAL A 155 26.70 40.63 21.86
C VAL A 155 27.56 40.28 23.07
N THR A 156 28.33 39.19 23.00
CA THR A 156 29.53 39.05 23.83
C THR A 156 30.66 38.62 22.92
N THR A 157 31.59 39.57 22.76
CA THR A 157 32.86 39.49 22.05
C THR A 157 33.84 38.56 22.75
N GLU A 158 34.66 37.89 21.95
CA GLU A 158 35.86 37.19 22.34
C GLU A 158 36.89 38.13 22.99
N ALA A 159 37.61 37.61 23.99
CA ALA A 159 38.99 37.93 24.31
C ALA A 159 39.62 36.74 25.05
#